data_AF-A0A7G4A528-F1
#
_entry.id   AF-A0A7G4A528-F1
#
_cell.length_a   1.000
_cell.length_b   1.000
_cell.length_c   1.000
_cell.angle_alpha   90.00
_cell.angle_beta   90.00
_cell.angle_gamma   90.00
#
_symmetry.space_group_name_H-M   'P 1'
#
loop_
_entity.id
_entity.type
_entity.pdbx_description
1 polymer ?
#
loop_
_entity_poly.entity_id
_entity_poly.type
_entity_poly.pdbx_seq_one_letter_code
_entity_poly.pdbx_strand_id
1 'polypeptide(L)'
;MTPLIRHLHETFPELSLAQAESPLNWTFTENIKKLGPDFYRQIIPMHLVMNLEYSLLGRQLRAKFLSPKPIDREELREQLIAALMMAELLEHIYQYYMDIPREVLRLRTQQNLYRELLAELIPGFPPKPKQLPENFSFTQELRNTILDINLWRLFIVRSKRALDLFALVHTESKSYLRFVKIMDTAMDPFLMHLSWFFWLPRLAVNFYSLLKHTIPGWWMDDHEKSLGWMVRFSAQIKRRYFEFGNDIVWAGAGLINTFYLTGALAPFAFYVSLAVFAFDVIWAITRAYIELSRLNELRSQYEVMLDSAGSRKEQKQIREHIEAIENQIALEQFRLGSHVATTVFIFIGMCMALPIFAVNPILPFLGALILVSICLINFALTEEVAKRRPRDTLDRSSALSKLGLFSTKAPSTVDLDKNEEEDMGLDTALCCI
;
A
#
# COMPACT_ATOMS: atom_id res chain seq x y z
N MET A 1 -27.63 -6.37 -6.11
CA MET A 1 -26.44 -7.07 -5.56
C MET A 1 -25.23 -6.43 -6.18
N THR A 2 -24.36 -5.83 -5.36
CA THR A 2 -23.19 -5.11 -5.86
C THR A 2 -22.17 -6.04 -6.54
N PRO A 3 -21.34 -5.52 -7.47
CA PRO A 3 -20.26 -6.29 -8.10
C PRO A 3 -19.33 -7.00 -7.10
N LEU A 4 -18.97 -6.32 -6.01
CA LEU A 4 -18.09 -6.86 -4.97
C LEU A 4 -18.70 -8.07 -4.25
N ILE A 5 -19.98 -7.99 -3.88
CA ILE A 5 -20.69 -9.11 -3.22
C ILE A 5 -20.82 -10.31 -4.17
N ARG A 6 -21.00 -10.05 -5.47
CA ARG A 6 -20.99 -11.12 -6.49
C ARG A 6 -19.62 -11.78 -6.60
N HIS A 7 -18.56 -11.00 -6.70
CA HIS A 7 -17.20 -11.53 -6.74
C HIS A 7 -16.86 -12.37 -5.50
N LEU A 8 -17.22 -11.89 -4.30
CA LEU A 8 -17.05 -12.66 -3.06
C LEU A 8 -17.81 -13.97 -3.06
N HIS A 9 -19.05 -13.98 -3.56
CA HIS A 9 -19.86 -15.19 -3.63
C HIS A 9 -19.28 -16.23 -4.59
N GLU A 10 -18.87 -15.77 -5.78
CA GLU A 10 -18.27 -16.62 -6.81
C GLU A 10 -16.93 -17.22 -6.34
N THR A 11 -16.18 -16.45 -5.54
CA THR A 11 -14.90 -16.90 -4.98
C THR A 11 -15.07 -17.78 -3.74
N PHE A 12 -16.05 -17.48 -2.89
CA PHE A 12 -16.26 -18.13 -1.60
C PHE A 12 -17.75 -18.46 -1.38
N PRO A 13 -18.26 -19.54 -2.00
CA PRO A 13 -19.68 -19.92 -1.90
C PRO A 13 -20.13 -20.25 -0.46
N GLU A 14 -19.20 -20.55 0.45
CA GLU A 14 -19.50 -20.84 1.85
C GLU A 14 -19.91 -19.58 2.65
N LEU A 15 -19.64 -18.37 2.13
CA LEU A 15 -20.11 -17.13 2.74
C LEU A 15 -21.61 -16.95 2.50
N SER A 16 -22.40 -17.17 3.55
CA SER A 16 -23.82 -16.80 3.56
C SER A 16 -23.99 -15.31 3.26
N LEU A 17 -24.64 -14.98 2.15
CA LEU A 17 -25.00 -13.61 1.77
C LEU A 17 -26.45 -13.23 2.10
N ALA A 18 -27.18 -14.07 2.85
CA ALA A 18 -28.58 -13.83 3.21
C ALA A 18 -28.82 -12.46 3.91
N GLN A 19 -27.80 -11.88 4.54
CA GLN A 19 -27.86 -10.55 5.15
C GLN A 19 -27.88 -9.39 4.14
N ALA A 20 -27.39 -9.60 2.92
CA ALA A 20 -27.54 -8.63 1.83
C ALA A 20 -29.02 -8.48 1.41
N GLU A 21 -29.81 -9.54 1.61
CA GLU A 21 -31.25 -9.58 1.29
C GLU A 21 -32.13 -9.15 2.48
N SER A 22 -31.72 -9.43 3.72
CA SER A 22 -32.47 -9.06 4.95
C SER A 22 -31.60 -8.31 5.98
N PRO A 23 -31.40 -6.99 5.83
CA PRO A 23 -30.46 -6.21 6.66
C PRO A 23 -30.96 -5.92 8.09
N LEU A 24 -32.25 -6.09 8.38
CA LEU A 24 -32.83 -5.83 9.72
C LEU A 24 -32.36 -6.86 10.77
N ASN A 25 -32.11 -8.10 10.37
CA ASN A 25 -31.61 -9.17 11.23
C ASN A 25 -30.12 -9.40 10.99
N TRP A 26 -29.31 -8.35 11.21
CA TRP A 26 -27.86 -8.41 10.97
C TRP A 26 -27.18 -9.48 11.84
N THR A 27 -26.80 -10.58 11.20
CA THR A 27 -26.19 -11.78 11.82
C THR A 27 -24.87 -12.20 11.14
N PHE A 28 -24.30 -11.33 10.30
CA PHE A 28 -23.13 -11.66 9.49
C PHE A 28 -21.90 -11.99 10.35
N THR A 29 -21.65 -11.20 11.39
CA THR A 29 -20.57 -11.46 12.37
C THR A 29 -20.72 -12.82 13.06
N GLU A 30 -21.94 -13.23 13.39
CA GLU A 30 -22.23 -14.55 13.99
C GLU A 30 -22.04 -15.69 12.98
N ASN A 31 -22.36 -15.45 11.70
CA ASN A 31 -22.18 -16.44 10.64
C ASN A 31 -20.70 -16.69 10.32
N ILE A 32 -19.89 -15.63 10.18
CA ILE A 32 -18.45 -15.80 9.91
C ILE A 32 -17.76 -16.56 11.05
N LYS A 33 -18.16 -16.33 12.32
CA LYS A 33 -17.61 -17.07 13.48
C LYS A 33 -17.88 -18.57 13.44
N LYS A 34 -18.92 -19.01 12.73
CA LYS A 34 -19.26 -20.43 12.57
C LYS A 34 -18.45 -21.10 11.46
N LEU A 35 -17.77 -20.32 10.61
CA LEU A 35 -16.93 -20.87 9.55
C LEU A 35 -15.71 -21.55 10.16
N GLY A 36 -15.41 -22.74 9.66
CA GLY A 36 -14.32 -23.57 10.16
C GLY A 36 -12.94 -23.10 9.71
N PRO A 37 -11.86 -23.69 10.26
CA PRO A 37 -10.48 -23.35 9.91
C PRO A 37 -10.17 -23.62 8.43
N ASP A 38 -10.84 -24.58 7.79
CA ASP A 38 -10.61 -24.91 6.38
C ASP A 38 -10.97 -23.77 5.44
N PHE A 39 -12.07 -23.06 5.74
CA PHE A 39 -12.43 -21.83 5.04
C PHE A 39 -11.34 -20.76 5.20
N TYR A 40 -10.87 -20.55 6.44
CA TYR A 40 -9.88 -19.52 6.71
C TYR A 40 -8.50 -19.82 6.12
N ARG A 41 -8.13 -21.10 5.99
CA ARG A 41 -6.91 -21.51 5.28
C ARG A 41 -6.91 -21.08 3.81
N GLN A 42 -8.09 -21.03 3.17
CA GLN A 42 -8.24 -20.60 1.79
C GLN A 42 -8.27 -19.07 1.67
N ILE A 43 -8.97 -18.39 2.58
CA ILE A 43 -9.21 -16.95 2.47
C ILE A 43 -8.00 -16.08 2.90
N ILE A 44 -7.22 -16.53 3.89
CA ILE A 44 -6.09 -15.77 4.43
C ILE A 44 -5.02 -15.47 3.37
N PRO A 45 -4.63 -16.42 2.49
CA PRO A 45 -3.75 -16.13 1.35
C PRO A 45 -4.21 -14.96 0.47
N MET A 46 -5.51 -14.65 0.44
CA MET A 46 -6.14 -13.61 -0.39
C MET A 46 -6.41 -12.30 0.35
N HIS A 47 -6.06 -12.19 1.64
CA HIS A 47 -6.38 -11.00 2.46
C HIS A 47 -5.90 -9.66 1.85
N LEU A 48 -4.77 -9.65 1.14
CA LEU A 48 -4.27 -8.44 0.47
C LEU A 48 -5.15 -8.00 -0.70
N VAL A 49 -5.71 -8.95 -1.44
CA VAL A 49 -6.64 -8.68 -2.56
C VAL A 49 -7.97 -8.20 -2.01
N MET A 50 -8.53 -8.89 -1.02
CA MET A 50 -9.78 -8.47 -0.37
C MET A 50 -9.65 -7.08 0.27
N ASN A 51 -8.53 -6.79 0.94
CA ASN A 51 -8.30 -5.47 1.51
C ASN A 51 -8.17 -4.38 0.44
N LEU A 52 -7.62 -4.71 -0.72
CA LEU A 52 -7.56 -3.81 -1.87
C LEU A 52 -8.96 -3.52 -2.42
N GLU A 53 -9.78 -4.54 -2.65
CA GLU A 53 -11.18 -4.39 -3.07
C GLU A 53 -11.99 -3.57 -2.07
N TYR A 54 -11.82 -3.84 -0.78
CA TYR A 54 -12.45 -3.06 0.28
C TYR A 54 -12.05 -1.58 0.24
N SER A 55 -10.75 -1.29 0.07
CA SER A 55 -10.26 0.09 -0.07
C SER A 55 -10.78 0.75 -1.35
N LEU A 56 -10.95 0.02 -2.45
CA LEU A 56 -11.56 0.54 -3.69
C LEU A 56 -13.03 0.91 -3.46
N LEU A 57 -13.82 0.05 -2.81
CA LEU A 57 -15.20 0.35 -2.45
C LEU A 57 -15.30 1.56 -1.52
N GLY A 58 -14.42 1.67 -0.52
CA GLY A 58 -14.36 2.83 0.36
C GLY A 58 -14.11 4.14 -0.38
N ARG A 59 -13.26 4.13 -1.41
CA ARG A 59 -13.01 5.30 -2.27
C ARG A 59 -14.20 5.63 -3.17
N GLN A 60 -14.88 4.63 -3.73
CA GLN A 60 -16.10 4.86 -4.52
C GLN A 60 -17.18 5.51 -3.67
N LEU A 61 -17.43 4.97 -2.46
CA LEU A 61 -18.35 5.57 -1.50
C LEU A 61 -17.95 7.02 -1.20
N ARG A 62 -16.66 7.28 -0.95
CA ARG A 62 -16.18 8.64 -0.69
C ARG A 62 -16.40 9.58 -1.86
N ALA A 63 -16.12 9.14 -3.08
CA ALA A 63 -16.35 9.92 -4.29
C ALA A 63 -17.84 10.27 -4.44
N LYS A 64 -18.77 9.34 -4.15
CA LYS A 64 -20.22 9.61 -4.13
C LYS A 64 -20.60 10.64 -3.06
N PHE A 65 -20.06 10.52 -1.85
CA PHE A 65 -20.29 11.50 -0.77
C PHE A 65 -19.63 12.86 -1.02
N LEU A 66 -18.65 12.99 -1.91
CA LEU A 66 -18.08 14.28 -2.29
C LEU A 66 -18.67 14.86 -3.58
N SER A 67 -19.25 14.03 -4.45
CA SER A 67 -19.79 14.43 -5.75
C SER A 67 -20.99 15.40 -5.62
N PRO A 68 -21.11 16.45 -6.44
CA PRO A 68 -22.29 17.33 -6.42
C PRO A 68 -23.57 16.63 -6.93
N LYS A 69 -23.46 15.45 -7.55
CA LYS A 69 -24.60 14.72 -8.10
C LYS A 69 -25.50 14.15 -6.98
N PRO A 70 -26.83 14.07 -7.21
CA PRO A 70 -27.73 13.41 -6.27
C PRO A 70 -27.35 11.93 -6.11
N ILE A 71 -27.45 11.43 -4.88
CA ILE A 71 -27.09 10.05 -4.55
C ILE A 71 -28.32 9.16 -4.73
N ASP A 72 -28.18 8.09 -5.51
CA ASP A 72 -29.13 6.98 -5.53
C ASP A 72 -29.06 6.27 -4.16
N ARG A 73 -30.16 6.36 -3.40
CA ARG A 73 -30.25 5.83 -2.03
C ARG A 73 -30.20 4.31 -1.98
N GLU A 74 -30.82 3.63 -2.95
CA GLU A 74 -30.80 2.16 -2.98
C GLU A 74 -29.42 1.66 -3.35
N GLU A 75 -28.77 2.29 -4.33
CA GLU A 75 -27.39 1.95 -4.68
C GLU A 75 -26.42 2.20 -3.53
N LEU A 76 -26.54 3.36 -2.85
CA LEU A 76 -25.72 3.67 -1.68
C LEU A 76 -25.93 2.64 -0.57
N ARG A 77 -27.19 2.25 -0.32
CA ARG A 77 -27.54 1.23 0.66
C ARG A 77 -26.85 -0.10 0.35
N GLU A 78 -26.95 -0.58 -0.89
CA GLU A 78 -26.28 -1.82 -1.31
C GLU A 78 -24.76 -1.75 -1.12
N GLN A 79 -24.13 -0.61 -1.48
CA GLN A 79 -22.69 -0.41 -1.33
C GLN A 79 -22.23 -0.32 0.13
N LEU A 80 -23.01 0.31 1.01
CA LEU A 80 -22.72 0.38 2.44
C LEU A 80 -22.86 -0.99 3.11
N ILE A 81 -23.86 -1.80 2.72
CA ILE A 81 -23.99 -3.18 3.17
C ILE A 81 -22.76 -3.99 2.74
N ALA A 82 -22.36 -3.89 1.47
CA ALA A 82 -21.18 -4.57 0.96
C ALA A 82 -19.89 -4.18 1.71
N ALA A 83 -19.72 -2.88 1.97
CA ALA A 83 -18.58 -2.36 2.73
C ALA A 83 -18.59 -2.86 4.18
N LEU A 84 -19.76 -2.95 4.82
CA LEU A 84 -19.89 -3.47 6.18
C LEU A 84 -19.57 -4.96 6.25
N MET A 85 -20.04 -5.78 5.31
CA MET A 85 -19.73 -7.21 5.23
C MET A 85 -18.22 -7.43 5.07
N MET A 86 -17.58 -6.73 4.12
CA MET A 86 -16.13 -6.81 3.92
C MET A 86 -15.35 -6.38 5.16
N ALA A 87 -15.76 -5.30 5.80
CA ALA A 87 -15.08 -4.81 6.98
C ALA A 87 -15.18 -5.79 8.15
N GLU A 88 -16.32 -6.48 8.33
CA GLU A 88 -16.49 -7.51 9.36
C GLU A 88 -15.67 -8.78 9.07
N LEU A 89 -15.64 -9.22 7.81
CA LEU A 89 -14.84 -10.37 7.39
C LEU A 89 -13.34 -10.10 7.57
N LEU A 90 -12.84 -8.96 7.08
CA LEU A 90 -11.44 -8.55 7.22
C LEU A 90 -11.07 -8.33 8.69
N GLU A 91 -11.95 -7.75 9.50
CA GLU A 91 -11.69 -7.58 10.94
C GLU A 91 -11.52 -8.94 11.61
N HIS A 92 -12.40 -9.90 11.31
CA HIS A 92 -12.30 -11.24 11.89
C HIS A 92 -10.99 -11.93 11.51
N ILE A 93 -10.58 -11.85 10.24
CA ILE A 93 -9.30 -12.36 9.76
C ILE A 93 -8.13 -11.70 10.51
N TYR A 94 -8.12 -10.37 10.58
CA TYR A 94 -7.02 -9.63 11.18
C TYR A 94 -6.96 -9.73 12.70
N GLN A 95 -8.09 -9.92 13.37
CA GLN A 95 -8.14 -10.07 14.82
C GLN A 95 -7.70 -11.47 15.25
N TYR A 96 -8.30 -12.53 14.68
CA TYR A 96 -8.17 -13.89 15.22
C TYR A 96 -7.11 -14.73 14.52
N TYR A 97 -6.80 -14.44 13.26
CA TYR A 97 -5.95 -15.31 12.45
C TYR A 97 -4.60 -14.69 12.08
N MET A 98 -4.48 -13.37 12.11
CA MET A 98 -3.25 -12.66 11.72
C MET A 98 -2.67 -11.75 12.79
N ASP A 99 -3.45 -11.45 13.85
CA ASP A 99 -3.10 -10.56 14.97
C ASP A 99 -2.51 -9.22 14.48
N ILE A 100 -3.36 -8.41 13.85
CA ILE A 100 -3.00 -7.09 13.30
C ILE A 100 -3.89 -6.00 13.91
N PRO A 101 -3.56 -5.51 15.12
CA PRO A 101 -4.40 -4.56 15.86
C PRO A 101 -4.75 -3.27 15.09
N ARG A 102 -3.80 -2.74 14.31
CA ARG A 102 -4.01 -1.50 13.53
C ARG A 102 -5.12 -1.63 12.47
N GLU A 103 -5.21 -2.79 11.83
CA GLU A 103 -6.21 -3.02 10.78
C GLU A 103 -7.57 -3.23 11.43
N VAL A 104 -7.60 -3.95 12.57
CA VAL A 104 -8.82 -4.11 13.40
C VAL A 104 -9.35 -2.74 13.83
N LEU A 105 -8.50 -1.84 14.32
CA LEU A 105 -8.89 -0.48 14.68
C LEU A 105 -9.48 0.30 13.49
N ARG A 106 -8.77 0.31 12.36
CA ARG A 106 -9.22 0.98 11.11
C ARG A 106 -10.60 0.48 10.69
N LEU A 107 -10.76 -0.85 10.64
CA LEU A 107 -11.99 -1.49 10.21
C LEU A 107 -13.13 -1.25 11.19
N ARG A 108 -12.92 -1.34 12.51
CA ARG A 108 -13.97 -1.03 13.51
C ARG A 108 -14.44 0.41 13.43
N THR A 109 -13.52 1.35 13.17
CA THR A 109 -13.87 2.75 12.96
C THR A 109 -14.78 2.93 11.75
N GLN A 110 -14.43 2.28 10.63
CA GLN A 110 -15.23 2.31 9.40
C GLN A 110 -16.58 1.58 9.56
N GLN A 111 -16.61 0.43 10.24
CA GLN A 111 -17.85 -0.29 10.55
C GLN A 111 -18.81 0.57 11.36
N ASN A 112 -18.33 1.25 12.41
CA ASN A 112 -19.16 2.14 13.21
C ASN A 112 -19.79 3.25 12.35
N LEU A 113 -18.99 3.84 11.45
CA LEU A 113 -19.48 4.84 10.51
C LEU A 113 -20.50 4.26 9.51
N TYR A 114 -20.26 3.09 8.92
CA TYR A 114 -21.21 2.48 8.00
C TYR A 114 -22.53 2.12 8.68
N ARG A 115 -22.48 1.63 9.93
CA ARG A 115 -23.67 1.35 10.73
C ARG A 115 -24.48 2.61 11.02
N GLU A 116 -23.81 3.73 11.31
CA GLU A 116 -24.44 5.04 11.47
C GLU A 116 -25.12 5.48 10.18
N LEU A 117 -24.43 5.41 9.04
CA LEU A 117 -24.99 5.78 7.74
C LEU A 117 -26.14 4.85 7.30
N LEU A 118 -26.07 3.57 7.62
CA LEU A 118 -27.14 2.60 7.34
C LEU A 118 -28.37 2.81 8.23
N ALA A 119 -28.20 3.26 9.47
CA ALA A 119 -29.32 3.60 10.36
C ALA A 119 -30.13 4.81 9.85
N GLU A 120 -29.48 5.74 9.16
CA GLU A 120 -30.15 6.86 8.47
C GLU A 120 -30.94 6.42 7.22
N LEU A 121 -30.48 5.35 6.54
CA LEU A 121 -31.12 4.84 5.32
C LEU A 121 -32.20 3.78 5.60
N ILE A 122 -32.01 2.96 6.63
CA ILE A 122 -32.87 1.83 6.97
C ILE A 122 -33.37 2.03 8.41
N PRO A 123 -34.63 2.43 8.59
CA PRO A 123 -35.22 2.56 9.92
C PRO A 123 -35.11 1.25 10.70
N GLY A 124 -34.58 1.31 11.92
CA GLY A 124 -34.42 0.14 12.79
C GLY A 124 -33.18 -0.72 12.52
N PHE A 125 -32.24 -0.27 11.66
CA PHE A 125 -30.96 -0.96 11.50
C PHE A 125 -30.19 -0.99 12.84
N PRO A 126 -29.65 -2.14 13.28
CA PRO A 126 -29.09 -2.28 14.62
C PRO A 126 -27.81 -1.45 14.83
N PRO A 127 -27.82 -0.44 15.71
CA PRO A 127 -26.62 0.28 16.09
C PRO A 127 -25.85 -0.55 17.12
N LYS A 128 -24.87 -1.34 16.65
CA LYS A 128 -23.94 -2.07 17.51
C LYS A 128 -22.54 -1.47 17.35
N PRO A 129 -22.23 -0.33 18.00
CA PRO A 129 -20.90 0.25 17.93
C PRO A 129 -19.88 -0.70 18.56
N LYS A 130 -18.78 -0.95 17.86
CA LYS A 130 -17.67 -1.76 18.35
C LYS A 130 -16.68 -0.90 19.14
N GLN A 131 -16.16 -1.47 20.23
CA GLN A 131 -15.11 -0.85 21.03
C GLN A 131 -13.82 -0.75 20.21
N LEU A 132 -13.22 0.44 20.24
CA LEU A 132 -11.95 0.69 19.59
C LEU A 132 -10.82 0.19 20.52
N PRO A 133 -9.92 -0.70 20.03
CA PRO A 133 -8.76 -1.10 20.80
C PRO A 133 -7.82 0.09 21.00
N GLU A 134 -6.90 -0.01 21.97
CA GLU A 134 -5.87 1.01 22.16
C GLU A 134 -4.99 1.16 20.91
N ASN A 135 -4.65 2.40 20.55
CA ASN A 135 -3.98 2.76 19.29
C ASN A 135 -2.49 2.40 19.24
N PHE A 136 -1.93 1.73 20.24
CA PHE A 136 -0.48 1.55 20.33
C PHE A 136 0.01 0.35 19.50
N SER A 137 0.82 0.63 18.47
CA SER A 137 1.55 -0.38 17.71
C SER A 137 3.01 0.03 17.57
N PHE A 138 3.87 -0.46 18.47
CA PHE A 138 5.31 -0.21 18.46
C PHE A 138 5.95 -0.48 17.09
N THR A 139 5.56 -1.56 16.41
CA THR A 139 6.07 -1.90 15.07
C THR A 139 5.74 -0.81 14.03
N GLN A 140 4.57 -0.19 14.12
CA GLN A 140 4.17 0.87 13.21
C GLN A 140 4.92 2.17 13.49
N GLU A 141 5.04 2.53 14.77
CA GLU A 141 5.81 3.70 15.20
C GLU A 141 7.25 3.59 14.73
N LEU A 142 7.91 2.46 15.02
CA LEU A 142 9.27 2.18 14.55
C LEU A 142 9.38 2.31 13.02
N ARG A 143 8.43 1.75 12.27
CA ARG A 143 8.42 1.83 10.80
C ARG A 143 8.32 3.28 10.31
N ASN A 144 7.44 4.09 10.89
CA ASN A 144 7.26 5.49 10.51
C ASN A 144 8.53 6.29 10.84
N THR A 145 9.07 6.12 12.05
CA THR A 145 10.32 6.76 12.47
C THR A 145 11.48 6.39 11.54
N ILE A 146 11.60 5.11 11.15
CA ILE A 146 12.63 4.67 10.20
C ILE A 146 12.44 5.33 8.84
N LEU A 147 11.23 5.46 8.32
CA LEU A 147 10.98 6.12 7.04
C LEU A 147 11.44 7.59 7.05
N ASP A 148 11.12 8.32 8.13
CA ASP A 148 11.49 9.72 8.28
C ASP A 148 13.01 9.90 8.44
N ILE A 149 13.64 9.09 9.30
CA ILE A 149 15.10 9.13 9.52
C ILE A 149 15.85 8.69 8.25
N ASN A 150 15.32 7.74 7.48
CA ASN A 150 15.97 7.24 6.27
C ASN A 150 16.28 8.36 5.27
N LEU A 151 15.34 9.28 5.09
CA LEU A 151 15.46 10.38 4.14
C LEU A 151 16.63 11.30 4.53
N TRP A 152 16.69 11.70 5.80
CA TRP A 152 17.77 12.52 6.33
C TRP A 152 19.12 11.80 6.30
N ARG A 153 19.15 10.53 6.68
CA ARG A 153 20.34 9.69 6.60
C ARG A 153 20.91 9.67 5.18
N LEU A 154 20.06 9.39 4.19
CA LEU A 154 20.48 9.36 2.78
C LEU A 154 21.00 10.72 2.31
N PHE A 155 20.32 11.81 2.68
CA PHE A 155 20.74 13.16 2.33
C PHE A 155 22.12 13.48 2.91
N ILE A 156 22.36 13.19 4.20
CA ILE A 156 23.64 13.43 4.87
C ILE A 156 24.76 12.62 4.21
N VAL A 157 24.57 11.31 4.03
CA VAL A 157 25.59 10.42 3.44
C VAL A 157 25.94 10.83 2.01
N ARG A 158 24.93 11.16 1.19
CA ARG A 158 25.14 11.53 -0.22
C ARG A 158 25.75 12.92 -0.36
N SER A 159 25.34 13.88 0.49
CA SER A 159 25.92 15.23 0.50
C SER A 159 27.37 15.20 0.95
N LYS A 160 27.69 14.42 2.00
CA LYS A 160 29.05 14.18 2.46
C LYS A 160 29.92 13.63 1.32
N ARG A 161 29.45 12.60 0.61
CA ARG A 161 30.13 12.03 -0.56
C ARG A 161 30.38 13.05 -1.68
N ALA A 162 29.42 13.94 -1.95
CA ALA A 162 29.58 14.99 -2.96
C ALA A 162 30.67 16.00 -2.55
N LEU A 163 30.73 16.36 -1.26
CA LEU A 163 31.78 17.23 -0.73
C LEU A 163 33.16 16.56 -0.83
N ASP A 164 33.28 15.29 -0.43
CA ASP A 164 34.54 14.54 -0.52
C ASP A 164 35.10 14.54 -1.96
N LEU A 165 34.21 14.36 -2.95
CA LEU A 165 34.60 14.31 -4.35
C LEU A 165 34.85 15.70 -4.93
N PHE A 166 34.18 16.75 -4.45
CA PHE A 166 34.49 18.12 -4.84
C PHE A 166 35.91 18.53 -4.42
N ALA A 167 36.42 17.99 -3.31
CA ALA A 167 37.81 18.17 -2.91
C ALA A 167 38.81 17.63 -3.95
N LEU A 168 38.42 16.63 -4.74
CA LEU A 168 39.25 16.01 -5.77
C LEU A 168 39.18 16.74 -7.12
N VAL A 169 38.16 17.57 -7.37
CA VAL A 169 37.95 18.30 -8.64
C VAL A 169 38.67 19.66 -8.62
N HIS A 170 39.97 19.66 -8.28
CA HIS A 170 40.85 20.85 -8.36
C HIS A 170 40.41 22.07 -7.52
N THR A 171 39.97 21.85 -6.28
CA THR A 171 39.82 22.97 -5.33
C THR A 171 41.17 23.33 -4.70
N GLU A 172 41.78 24.44 -5.13
CA GLU A 172 43.04 24.94 -4.54
C GLU A 172 42.88 25.52 -3.12
N SER A 173 41.66 25.56 -2.59
CA SER A 173 41.34 26.12 -1.28
C SER A 173 41.79 25.21 -0.14
N LYS A 174 42.90 25.57 0.51
CA LYS A 174 43.39 24.89 1.72
C LYS A 174 42.38 24.87 2.88
N SER A 175 41.52 25.89 2.97
CA SER A 175 40.48 25.95 4.01
C SER A 175 39.43 24.86 3.80
N TYR A 176 39.01 24.66 2.55
CA TYR A 176 38.05 23.62 2.18
C TYR A 176 38.60 22.21 2.44
N LEU A 177 39.83 21.95 2.02
CA LEU A 177 40.50 20.66 2.26
C LEU A 177 40.63 20.34 3.76
N ARG A 178 40.91 21.36 4.59
CA ARG A 178 40.95 21.20 6.05
C ARG A 178 39.57 20.88 6.62
N PHE A 179 38.53 21.56 6.14
CA PHE A 179 37.15 21.29 6.54
C PHE A 179 36.74 19.84 6.21
N VAL A 180 36.97 19.38 4.97
CA VAL A 180 36.65 18.00 4.55
C VAL A 180 37.39 16.99 5.42
N LYS A 181 38.69 17.20 5.69
CA LYS A 181 39.46 16.29 6.56
C LYS A 181 38.91 16.20 7.98
N ILE A 182 38.47 17.31 8.57
CA ILE A 182 37.84 17.32 9.90
C ILE A 182 36.51 16.57 9.85
N MET A 183 35.69 16.83 8.82
CA MET A 183 34.43 16.15 8.58
C MET A 183 34.61 14.63 8.45
N ASP A 184 35.56 14.17 7.63
CA ASP A 184 35.87 12.75 7.44
C ASP A 184 36.25 12.06 8.76
N THR A 185 37.15 12.69 9.51
CA THR A 185 37.63 12.15 10.79
C THR A 185 36.48 11.98 11.79
N ALA A 186 35.49 12.87 11.78
CA ALA A 186 34.34 12.80 12.66
C ALA A 186 33.23 11.87 12.15
N MET A 187 32.95 11.90 10.83
CA MET A 187 31.78 11.25 10.25
C MET A 187 32.03 9.83 9.79
N ASP A 188 33.21 9.50 9.24
CA ASP A 188 33.43 8.19 8.62
C ASP A 188 33.28 7.02 9.60
N PRO A 189 33.84 7.06 10.83
CA PRO A 189 33.61 5.99 11.81
C PRO A 189 32.13 5.81 12.13
N PHE A 190 31.39 6.91 12.24
CA PHE A 190 29.96 6.89 12.54
C PHE A 190 29.15 6.34 11.37
N LEU A 191 29.38 6.82 10.14
CA LEU A 191 28.66 6.42 8.95
C LEU A 191 28.86 4.94 8.61
N MET A 192 30.06 4.41 8.89
CA MET A 192 30.35 2.99 8.73
C MET A 192 29.41 2.13 9.59
N HIS A 193 29.28 2.43 10.89
CA HIS A 193 28.37 1.67 11.76
C HIS A 193 26.89 1.96 11.48
N LEU A 194 26.56 3.20 11.09
CA LEU A 194 25.20 3.58 10.72
C LEU A 194 24.64 2.74 9.56
N SER A 195 25.52 2.30 8.64
CA SER A 195 25.14 1.55 7.44
C SER A 195 24.38 0.26 7.72
N TRP A 196 24.72 -0.47 8.79
CA TRP A 196 24.04 -1.71 9.19
C TRP A 196 23.11 -1.49 10.38
N PHE A 197 23.49 -0.63 11.33
CA PHE A 197 22.71 -0.38 12.54
C PHE A 197 21.33 0.20 12.21
N PHE A 198 21.22 0.97 11.13
CA PHE A 198 19.94 1.51 10.68
C PHE A 198 18.91 0.44 10.32
N TRP A 199 19.33 -0.64 9.65
CA TRP A 199 18.41 -1.68 9.16
C TRP A 199 18.07 -2.73 10.22
N LEU A 200 18.93 -2.87 11.22
CA LEU A 200 18.81 -3.91 12.24
C LEU A 200 17.49 -3.84 13.05
N PRO A 201 16.98 -2.67 13.51
CA PRO A 201 15.72 -2.62 14.25
C PRO A 201 14.54 -3.13 13.42
N ARG A 202 14.42 -2.72 12.15
CA ARG A 202 13.35 -3.18 11.26
C ARG A 202 13.48 -4.68 10.98
N LEU A 203 14.70 -5.14 10.74
CA LEU A 203 14.99 -6.56 10.52
C LEU A 203 14.61 -7.41 11.73
N ALA A 204 15.00 -6.99 12.94
CA ALA A 204 14.71 -7.69 14.19
C ALA A 204 13.21 -7.79 14.47
N VAL A 205 12.46 -6.71 14.28
CA VAL A 205 11.00 -6.72 14.45
C VAL A 205 10.31 -7.60 13.41
N ASN A 206 10.78 -7.59 12.16
CA ASN A 206 10.25 -8.46 11.11
C ASN A 206 10.53 -9.94 11.40
N PHE A 207 11.75 -10.28 11.85
CA PHE A 207 12.10 -11.63 12.30
C PHE A 207 11.26 -12.08 13.49
N TYR A 208 11.16 -11.24 14.52
CA TYR A 208 10.35 -11.53 15.71
C TYR A 208 8.89 -11.80 15.33
N SER A 209 8.29 -10.95 14.49
CA SER A 209 6.92 -11.14 14.02
C SER A 209 6.78 -12.43 13.22
N LEU A 210 7.71 -12.74 12.31
CA LEU A 210 7.68 -13.99 11.54
C LEU A 210 7.74 -15.22 12.46
N LEU A 211 8.65 -15.23 13.44
CA LEU A 211 8.80 -16.32 14.39
C LEU A 211 7.58 -16.46 15.31
N LYS A 212 7.09 -15.36 15.87
CA LYS A 212 5.90 -15.30 16.74
C LYS A 212 4.70 -15.98 16.08
N HIS A 213 4.46 -15.71 14.79
CA HIS A 213 3.30 -16.24 14.08
C HIS A 213 3.54 -17.63 13.46
N THR A 214 4.79 -18.01 13.21
CA THR A 214 5.11 -19.33 12.61
C THR A 214 5.18 -20.44 13.65
N ILE A 215 5.81 -20.17 14.79
CA ILE A 215 6.02 -21.16 15.85
C ILE A 215 4.83 -21.12 16.80
N PRO A 216 4.05 -22.21 16.95
CA PRO A 216 2.93 -22.23 17.88
C PRO A 216 3.46 -22.17 19.33
N GLY A 217 2.82 -21.35 20.16
CA GLY A 217 3.18 -21.17 21.56
C GLY A 217 2.03 -20.63 22.39
N TRP A 218 2.28 -20.40 23.68
CA TRP A 218 1.33 -19.85 24.64
C TRP A 218 0.86 -18.42 24.33
N TRP A 219 1.59 -17.68 23.48
CA TRP A 219 1.23 -16.34 23.01
C TRP A 219 0.27 -16.33 21.81
N MET A 220 -0.07 -17.50 21.25
CA MET A 220 -0.84 -17.62 20.02
C MET A 220 -2.27 -18.04 20.32
N ASP A 221 -3.22 -17.41 19.65
CA ASP A 221 -4.64 -17.74 19.76
C ASP A 221 -4.95 -19.11 19.13
N ASP A 222 -5.97 -19.80 19.63
CA ASP A 222 -6.34 -21.12 19.12
C ASP A 222 -6.89 -21.06 17.69
N HIS A 223 -7.53 -19.95 17.30
CA HIS A 223 -7.92 -19.69 15.92
C HIS A 223 -6.69 -19.60 15.01
N GLU A 224 -5.66 -18.85 15.38
CA GLU A 224 -4.41 -18.76 14.62
C GLU A 224 -3.72 -20.13 14.52
N LYS A 225 -3.60 -20.87 15.64
CA LYS A 225 -3.00 -22.22 15.65
C LYS A 225 -3.68 -23.18 14.67
N SER A 226 -5.01 -23.09 14.53
CA SER A 226 -5.80 -23.98 13.69
C SER A 226 -5.43 -23.95 12.19
N LEU A 227 -4.78 -22.88 11.71
CA LEU A 227 -4.42 -22.71 10.30
C LEU A 227 -3.28 -23.63 9.83
N GLY A 228 -2.48 -24.15 10.75
CA GLY A 228 -1.23 -24.83 10.42
C GLY A 228 -0.08 -23.86 10.15
N TRP A 229 1.17 -24.33 10.27
CA TRP A 229 2.35 -23.46 10.22
C TRP A 229 2.62 -22.90 8.82
N MET A 230 2.35 -23.66 7.75
CA MET A 230 2.61 -23.22 6.38
C MET A 230 1.75 -22.01 5.99
N VAL A 231 0.46 -22.03 6.32
CA VAL A 231 -0.46 -20.92 6.04
C VAL A 231 -0.04 -19.68 6.83
N ARG A 232 0.28 -19.84 8.13
CA ARG A 232 0.76 -18.73 8.98
C ARG A 232 2.06 -18.12 8.44
N PHE A 233 3.05 -18.95 8.13
CA PHE A 233 4.31 -18.50 7.56
C PHE A 233 4.09 -17.76 6.23
N SER A 234 3.30 -18.35 5.32
CA SER A 234 2.98 -17.76 4.01
C SER A 234 2.26 -16.41 4.16
N ALA A 235 1.31 -16.31 5.08
CA ALA A 235 0.56 -15.09 5.33
C ALA A 235 1.47 -13.96 5.83
N GLN A 236 2.41 -14.27 6.73
CA GLN A 236 3.32 -13.27 7.28
C GLN A 236 4.42 -12.87 6.31
N ILE A 237 4.97 -13.82 5.55
CA ILE A 237 6.01 -13.55 4.56
C ILE A 237 5.42 -12.71 3.40
N LYS A 238 4.23 -13.04 2.89
CA LYS A 238 3.55 -12.25 1.83
C LYS A 238 3.39 -10.78 2.18
N ARG A 239 3.25 -10.44 3.47
CA ARG A 239 3.12 -9.05 3.94
C ARG A 239 4.46 -8.32 4.04
N ARG A 240 5.55 -9.03 4.34
CA ARG A 240 6.82 -8.42 4.76
C ARG A 240 7.98 -8.71 3.84
N TYR A 241 7.85 -9.63 2.89
CA TYR A 241 9.00 -10.17 2.14
C TYR A 241 9.82 -9.06 1.46
N PHE A 242 9.19 -8.03 0.90
CA PHE A 242 9.91 -6.90 0.31
C PHE A 242 10.78 -6.13 1.29
N GLU A 243 10.26 -5.85 2.49
CA GLU A 243 10.99 -5.13 3.54
C GLU A 243 12.06 -6.03 4.14
N PHE A 244 11.69 -7.27 4.43
CA PHE A 244 12.57 -8.28 5.01
C PHE A 244 13.76 -8.61 4.10
N GLY A 245 13.53 -8.81 2.81
CA GLY A 245 14.60 -9.08 1.84
C GLY A 245 15.56 -7.90 1.69
N ASN A 246 15.03 -6.67 1.61
CA ASN A 246 15.84 -5.45 1.54
C ASN A 246 16.67 -5.26 2.82
N ASP A 247 16.07 -5.46 3.99
CA ASP A 247 16.76 -5.35 5.29
C ASP A 247 17.92 -6.34 5.44
N ILE A 248 17.72 -7.61 5.05
CA ILE A 248 18.75 -8.66 5.14
C ILE A 248 19.95 -8.28 4.27
N VAL A 249 19.71 -7.88 3.01
CA VAL A 249 20.78 -7.56 2.08
C VAL A 249 21.57 -6.34 2.55
N TRP A 250 20.89 -5.27 2.98
CA TRP A 250 21.55 -4.05 3.43
C TRP A 250 22.27 -4.21 4.78
N ALA A 251 21.66 -4.90 5.75
CA ALA A 251 22.31 -5.20 7.02
C ALA A 251 23.53 -6.11 6.80
N GLY A 252 23.39 -7.16 5.99
CA GLY A 252 24.46 -8.09 5.65
C GLY A 252 25.63 -7.40 4.94
N ALA A 253 25.35 -6.58 3.92
CA ALA A 253 26.38 -5.82 3.22
C ALA A 253 27.09 -4.82 4.13
N GLY A 254 26.35 -4.13 5.00
CA GLY A 254 26.93 -3.21 5.99
C GLY A 254 27.85 -3.93 6.99
N LEU A 255 27.46 -5.11 7.49
CA LEU A 255 28.32 -5.94 8.37
C LEU A 255 29.58 -6.44 7.64
N ILE A 256 29.43 -6.94 6.41
CA ILE A 256 30.56 -7.40 5.59
C ILE A 256 31.54 -6.24 5.32
N ASN A 257 31.03 -5.08 4.93
CA ASN A 257 31.86 -3.90 4.65
C ASN A 257 32.54 -3.36 5.91
N THR A 258 31.88 -3.44 7.06
CA THR A 258 32.41 -2.88 8.33
C THR A 258 33.44 -3.78 8.99
N PHE A 259 33.20 -5.10 9.01
CA PHE A 259 34.01 -6.04 9.80
C PHE A 259 34.91 -6.95 8.97
N TYR A 260 34.55 -7.25 7.72
CA TYR A 260 35.29 -8.21 6.88
C TYR A 260 36.14 -7.52 5.81
N LEU A 261 35.57 -6.58 5.05
CA LEU A 261 36.25 -5.88 3.97
C LEU A 261 36.99 -4.64 4.47
N THR A 262 37.95 -4.85 5.38
CA THR A 262 38.79 -3.80 5.96
C THR A 262 40.25 -3.93 5.53
N GLY A 263 41.06 -2.89 5.78
CA GLY A 263 42.49 -2.88 5.42
C GLY A 263 42.73 -3.07 3.92
N ALA A 264 43.53 -4.08 3.57
CA ALA A 264 43.84 -4.40 2.16
C ALA A 264 42.59 -4.82 1.34
N LEU A 265 41.52 -5.28 2.00
CA LEU A 265 40.28 -5.68 1.34
C LEU A 265 39.27 -4.53 1.16
N ALA A 266 39.54 -3.36 1.72
CA ALA A 266 38.64 -2.21 1.65
C ALA A 266 38.19 -1.82 0.22
N PRO A 267 39.04 -1.91 -0.83
CA PRO A 267 38.59 -1.63 -2.20
C PRO A 267 37.45 -2.54 -2.68
N PHE A 268 37.32 -3.76 -2.14
CA PHE A 268 36.26 -4.69 -2.52
C PHE A 268 34.87 -4.31 -1.95
N ALA A 269 34.83 -3.50 -0.89
CA ALA A 269 33.58 -3.05 -0.27
C ALA A 269 32.72 -2.22 -1.26
N PHE A 270 33.35 -1.54 -2.21
CA PHE A 270 32.66 -0.83 -3.27
C PHE A 270 31.85 -1.78 -4.16
N TYR A 271 32.43 -2.90 -4.59
CA TYR A 271 31.76 -3.86 -5.46
C TYR A 271 30.60 -4.57 -4.76
N VAL A 272 30.74 -4.87 -3.47
CA VAL A 272 29.61 -5.39 -2.66
C VAL A 272 28.48 -4.37 -2.63
N SER A 273 28.78 -3.10 -2.34
CA SER A 273 27.78 -2.04 -2.32
C SER A 273 27.11 -1.86 -3.68
N LEU A 274 27.88 -1.90 -4.77
CA LEU A 274 27.36 -1.82 -6.13
C LEU A 274 26.42 -3.00 -6.45
N ALA A 275 26.77 -4.21 -6.03
CA ALA A 275 25.91 -5.38 -6.19
C ALA A 275 24.60 -5.25 -5.40
N VAL A 276 24.63 -4.66 -4.20
CA VAL A 276 23.41 -4.35 -3.44
C VAL A 276 22.54 -3.32 -4.15
N PHE A 277 23.11 -2.28 -4.76
CA PHE A 277 22.33 -1.33 -5.56
C PHE A 277 21.71 -1.98 -6.81
N ALA A 278 22.42 -2.90 -7.47
CA ALA A 278 21.86 -3.68 -8.58
C ALA A 278 20.70 -4.58 -8.10
N PHE A 279 20.87 -5.21 -6.93
CA PHE A 279 19.79 -5.97 -6.28
C PHE A 279 18.57 -5.08 -6.02
N ASP A 280 18.75 -3.87 -5.49
CA ASP A 280 17.64 -2.94 -5.23
C ASP A 280 16.85 -2.62 -6.51
N VAL A 281 17.51 -2.46 -7.66
CA VAL A 281 16.83 -2.26 -8.96
C VAL A 281 15.95 -3.47 -9.30
N ILE A 282 16.51 -4.68 -9.24
CA ILE A 282 15.78 -5.93 -9.53
C ILE A 282 14.62 -6.08 -8.55
N TRP A 283 14.85 -5.77 -7.27
CA TRP A 283 13.87 -5.86 -6.20
C TRP A 283 12.72 -4.87 -6.37
N ALA A 284 13.02 -3.63 -6.76
CA ALA A 284 12.03 -2.60 -7.06
C ALA A 284 11.17 -2.97 -8.30
N ILE A 285 11.80 -3.49 -9.36
CA ILE A 285 11.08 -3.98 -10.56
C ILE A 285 10.17 -5.15 -10.20
N THR A 286 10.68 -6.13 -9.44
CA THR A 286 9.89 -7.29 -8.99
C THR A 286 8.70 -6.85 -8.14
N ARG A 287 8.89 -5.85 -7.27
CA ARG A 287 7.80 -5.24 -6.49
C ARG A 287 6.76 -4.58 -7.36
N ALA A 288 7.20 -3.76 -8.31
CA ALA A 288 6.31 -3.10 -9.25
C ALA A 288 5.48 -4.12 -10.03
N TYR A 289 6.13 -5.16 -10.54
CA TYR A 289 5.47 -6.25 -11.27
C TYR A 289 4.41 -6.95 -10.42
N ILE A 290 4.76 -7.43 -9.21
CA ILE A 290 3.81 -8.18 -8.37
C ILE A 290 2.63 -7.32 -7.91
N GLU A 291 2.87 -6.07 -7.51
CA GLU A 291 1.81 -5.16 -7.06
C GLU A 291 0.88 -4.77 -8.21
N LEU A 292 1.40 -4.50 -9.42
CA LEU A 292 0.60 -4.19 -10.61
C LEU A 292 -0.14 -5.41 -11.16
N SER A 293 0.51 -6.59 -11.19
CA SER A 293 -0.13 -7.83 -11.65
C SER A 293 -1.36 -8.16 -10.81
N ARG A 294 -1.32 -7.95 -9.48
CA ARG A 294 -2.49 -8.16 -8.62
C ARG A 294 -3.68 -7.27 -9.00
N LEU A 295 -3.42 -6.01 -9.35
CA LEU A 295 -4.46 -5.07 -9.78
C LEU A 295 -5.01 -5.43 -11.17
N ASN A 296 -4.13 -5.84 -12.09
CA ASN A 296 -4.54 -6.26 -13.43
C ASN A 296 -5.33 -7.57 -13.41
N GLU A 297 -4.96 -8.51 -12.55
CA GLU A 297 -5.70 -9.75 -12.33
C GLU A 297 -7.11 -9.46 -11.79
N LEU A 298 -7.20 -8.57 -10.79
CA LEU A 298 -8.48 -8.10 -10.28
C LEU A 298 -9.32 -7.44 -11.38
N ARG A 299 -8.73 -6.53 -12.16
CA ARG A 299 -9.40 -5.91 -13.32
C ARG A 299 -9.95 -6.97 -14.28
N SER A 300 -9.13 -7.97 -14.64
CA SER A 300 -9.52 -9.04 -15.56
C SER A 300 -10.70 -9.86 -15.02
N GLN A 301 -10.73 -10.14 -13.70
CA GLN A 301 -11.87 -10.80 -13.06
C GLN A 301 -13.16 -9.98 -13.23
N TYR A 302 -13.12 -8.67 -13.02
CA TYR A 302 -14.29 -7.80 -13.21
C TYR A 302 -14.68 -7.63 -14.69
N GLU A 303 -13.75 -7.71 -15.64
CA GLU A 303 -14.05 -7.73 -17.07
C GLU A 303 -14.83 -9.00 -17.46
N VAL A 304 -14.41 -10.18 -16.97
CA VAL A 304 -15.16 -11.43 -17.17
C VAL A 304 -16.55 -11.37 -16.51
N MET A 305 -16.67 -10.74 -15.35
CA MET A 305 -17.97 -10.49 -14.72
C MET A 305 -18.86 -9.54 -15.54
N LEU A 306 -18.27 -8.56 -16.24
CA LEU A 306 -19.00 -7.65 -17.12
C LEU A 306 -19.62 -8.39 -18.30
N ASP A 307 -18.87 -9.33 -18.90
CA ASP A 307 -19.33 -10.13 -20.04
C ASP A 307 -20.48 -11.08 -19.66
N SER A 308 -20.53 -11.52 -18.40
CA SER A 308 -21.59 -12.38 -17.86
C SER A 308 -22.73 -11.61 -17.16
N ALA A 309 -22.75 -10.28 -17.24
CA ALA A 309 -23.75 -9.47 -16.56
C ALA A 309 -25.11 -9.51 -17.27
N GLY A 310 -26.16 -9.89 -16.52
CA GLY A 310 -27.49 -10.11 -17.07
C GLY A 310 -28.35 -8.85 -17.21
N SER A 311 -27.94 -7.73 -16.61
CA SER A 311 -28.72 -6.48 -16.61
C SER A 311 -27.88 -5.24 -16.95
N ARG A 312 -28.50 -4.25 -17.61
CA ARG A 312 -27.84 -2.95 -17.91
C ARG A 312 -27.41 -2.20 -16.65
N LYS A 313 -28.17 -2.31 -15.55
CA LYS A 313 -27.84 -1.69 -14.26
C LYS A 313 -26.57 -2.30 -13.67
N GLU A 314 -26.47 -3.63 -13.69
CA GLU A 314 -25.28 -4.36 -13.23
C GLU A 314 -24.06 -4.05 -14.10
N GLN A 315 -24.22 -4.06 -15.42
CA GLN A 315 -23.14 -3.67 -16.35
C GLN A 315 -22.60 -2.27 -16.05
N LYS A 316 -23.49 -1.30 -15.76
CA LYS A 316 -23.09 0.05 -15.38
C LYS A 316 -22.27 0.05 -14.07
N GLN A 317 -22.73 -0.66 -13.05
CA GLN A 317 -22.03 -0.74 -11.76
C GLN A 317 -20.66 -1.42 -11.88
N ILE A 318 -20.56 -2.49 -12.68
CA ILE A 318 -19.29 -3.18 -12.95
C ILE A 318 -18.33 -2.25 -13.69
N ARG A 319 -18.81 -1.51 -14.71
CA ARG A 319 -17.98 -0.52 -15.43
C ARG A 319 -17.46 0.58 -14.52
N GLU A 320 -18.29 1.12 -13.63
CA GLU A 320 -17.86 2.11 -12.63
C GLU A 320 -16.80 1.53 -11.66
N HIS A 321 -16.86 0.23 -11.37
CA HIS A 321 -15.85 -0.46 -10.57
C HIS A 321 -14.55 -0.70 -11.33
N ILE A 322 -14.61 -1.09 -12.61
CA ILE A 322 -13.46 -1.20 -13.49
C ILE A 322 -12.75 0.15 -13.63
N GLU A 323 -13.49 1.25 -13.83
CA GLU A 323 -12.92 2.60 -13.91
C GLU A 323 -12.20 2.99 -12.61
N ALA A 324 -12.75 2.61 -11.44
CA ALA A 324 -12.10 2.83 -10.16
C ALA A 324 -10.79 2.02 -10.02
N ILE A 325 -10.76 0.79 -10.54
CA ILE A 325 -9.56 -0.05 -10.59
C ILE A 325 -8.52 0.56 -11.54
N GLU A 326 -8.91 1.02 -12.72
CA GLU A 326 -8.01 1.66 -13.70
C GLU A 326 -7.36 2.93 -13.13
N ASN A 327 -8.15 3.78 -12.47
CA ASN A 327 -7.62 4.96 -11.76
C ASN A 327 -6.60 4.58 -10.68
N GLN A 328 -6.84 3.48 -9.96
CA GLN A 328 -5.87 2.97 -8.98
C GLN A 328 -4.62 2.39 -9.65
N ILE A 329 -4.76 1.68 -10.78
CA ILE A 329 -3.62 1.18 -11.57
C ILE A 329 -2.74 2.35 -12.01
N ALA A 330 -3.32 3.42 -12.56
CA ALA A 330 -2.55 4.60 -13.00
C ALA A 330 -1.77 5.25 -11.85
N LEU A 331 -2.38 5.35 -10.67
CA LEU A 331 -1.71 5.88 -9.48
C LEU A 331 -0.57 4.98 -8.99
N GLU A 332 -0.79 3.66 -8.95
CA GLU A 332 0.23 2.70 -8.54
C GLU A 332 1.37 2.61 -9.57
N GLN A 333 1.08 2.71 -10.87
CA GLN A 333 2.09 2.83 -11.92
C GLN A 333 2.97 4.06 -11.71
N PHE A 334 2.37 5.22 -11.41
CA PHE A 334 3.14 6.42 -11.10
C PHE A 334 4.01 6.25 -9.85
N ARG A 335 3.45 5.73 -8.75
CA ARG A 335 4.17 5.54 -7.48
C ARG A 335 5.31 4.53 -7.62
N LEU A 336 5.02 3.34 -8.15
CA LEU A 336 5.98 2.25 -8.30
C LEU A 336 7.00 2.57 -9.39
N GLY A 337 6.56 3.14 -10.52
CA GLY A 337 7.42 3.59 -11.60
C GLY A 337 8.41 4.67 -11.14
N SER A 338 7.95 5.65 -10.37
CA SER A 338 8.83 6.68 -9.77
C SER A 338 9.88 6.07 -8.84
N HIS A 339 9.50 5.06 -8.04
CA HIS A 339 10.43 4.36 -7.16
C HIS A 339 11.47 3.54 -7.95
N VAL A 340 11.04 2.82 -9.00
CA VAL A 340 11.95 2.07 -9.89
C VAL A 340 12.92 3.04 -10.57
N ALA A 341 12.42 4.13 -11.17
CA ALA A 341 13.26 5.14 -11.82
C ALA A 341 14.29 5.73 -10.86
N THR A 342 13.86 6.13 -9.66
CA THR A 342 14.74 6.63 -8.59
C THR A 342 15.86 5.64 -8.28
N THR A 343 15.52 4.36 -8.14
CA THR A 343 16.49 3.30 -7.81
C THR A 343 17.46 3.02 -8.96
N VAL A 344 16.99 3.05 -10.20
CA VAL A 344 17.83 2.93 -11.40
C VAL A 344 18.80 4.09 -11.50
N PHE A 345 18.35 5.33 -11.31
CA PHE A 345 19.25 6.50 -11.35
C PHE A 345 20.26 6.48 -10.19
N ILE A 346 19.89 5.98 -9.01
CA ILE A 346 20.85 5.75 -7.91
C ILE A 346 21.92 4.73 -8.35
N PHE A 347 21.51 3.62 -8.95
CA PHE A 347 22.45 2.61 -9.45
C PHE A 347 23.39 3.19 -10.52
N ILE A 348 22.86 3.97 -11.48
CA ILE A 348 23.67 4.66 -12.50
C ILE A 348 24.67 5.62 -11.83
N GLY A 349 24.23 6.43 -10.87
CA GLY A 349 25.11 7.33 -10.11
C GLY A 349 26.23 6.57 -9.37
N MET A 350 25.93 5.38 -8.86
CA MET A 350 26.92 4.50 -8.24
C MET A 350 27.88 3.88 -9.26
N CYS A 351 27.43 3.50 -10.45
CA CYS A 351 28.30 3.02 -11.53
C CYS A 351 29.35 4.07 -11.94
N MET A 352 28.99 5.36 -11.92
CA MET A 352 29.93 6.46 -12.20
C MET A 352 31.03 6.60 -11.14
N ALA A 353 30.84 6.01 -9.95
CA ALA A 353 31.83 5.98 -8.88
C ALA A 353 32.76 4.75 -8.93
N LEU A 354 32.70 3.92 -9.99
CA LEU A 354 33.57 2.76 -10.14
C LEU A 354 35.06 3.16 -10.08
N PRO A 355 35.92 2.36 -9.41
CA PRO A 355 37.34 2.65 -9.30
C PRO A 355 38.07 2.84 -10.65
N ILE A 356 37.59 2.21 -11.73
CA ILE A 356 38.15 2.40 -13.08
C ILE A 356 38.06 3.85 -13.57
N PHE A 357 37.08 4.61 -13.07
CA PHE A 357 36.89 6.02 -13.39
C PHE A 357 37.65 6.96 -12.44
N ALA A 358 38.39 6.44 -11.45
CA ALA A 358 39.16 7.26 -10.51
C ALA A 358 40.27 8.09 -11.19
N VAL A 359 40.68 7.74 -12.41
CA VAL A 359 41.62 8.52 -13.22
C VAL A 359 41.07 9.91 -13.56
N ASN A 360 39.74 10.05 -13.68
CA ASN A 360 39.08 11.32 -13.91
C ASN A 360 38.06 11.62 -12.80
N PRO A 361 38.39 12.48 -11.82
CA PRO A 361 37.53 12.74 -10.65
C PRO A 361 36.19 13.40 -11.01
N ILE A 362 36.04 13.93 -12.22
CA ILE A 362 34.80 14.55 -12.69
C ILE A 362 33.67 13.52 -12.77
N LEU A 363 33.94 12.30 -13.24
CA LEU A 363 32.90 11.27 -13.40
C LEU A 363 32.30 10.84 -12.05
N PRO A 364 33.09 10.44 -11.03
CA PRO A 364 32.57 10.17 -9.70
C PRO A 364 31.83 11.38 -9.09
N PHE A 365 32.35 12.60 -9.30
CA PHE A 365 31.71 13.81 -8.79
C PHE A 365 30.32 14.03 -9.39
N LEU A 366 30.17 13.89 -10.71
CA LEU A 366 28.86 13.92 -11.38
C LEU A 366 27.92 12.84 -10.83
N GLY A 367 28.43 11.62 -10.60
CA GLY A 367 27.69 10.54 -9.95
C GLY A 367 27.14 10.95 -8.57
N ALA A 368 27.96 11.60 -7.75
CA ALA A 368 27.52 12.09 -6.43
C ALA A 368 26.49 13.23 -6.52
N LEU A 369 26.63 14.16 -7.47
CA LEU A 369 25.62 15.20 -7.73
C LEU A 369 24.28 14.61 -8.17
N ILE A 370 24.32 13.55 -9.00
CA ILE A 370 23.13 12.78 -9.37
C ILE A 370 22.47 12.20 -8.11
N LEU A 371 23.24 11.55 -7.22
CA LEU A 371 22.70 10.97 -5.99
C LEU A 371 22.04 12.00 -5.05
N VAL A 372 22.64 13.18 -4.90
CA VAL A 372 22.07 14.28 -4.11
C VAL A 372 20.80 14.80 -4.77
N SER A 373 20.83 15.04 -6.08
CA SER A 373 19.65 15.51 -6.86
C SER A 373 18.48 14.54 -6.74
N ILE A 374 18.73 13.24 -6.89
CA ILE A 374 17.69 12.21 -6.72
C ILE A 374 17.13 12.20 -5.30
N CYS A 375 17.97 12.46 -4.29
CA CYS A 375 17.50 12.55 -2.91
C CYS A 375 16.48 13.69 -2.75
N LEU A 376 16.77 14.87 -3.30
CA LEU A 376 15.88 16.03 -3.29
C LEU A 376 14.59 15.77 -4.07
N ILE A 377 14.71 15.16 -5.26
CA ILE A 377 13.55 14.75 -6.06
C ILE A 377 12.68 13.76 -5.26
N ASN A 378 13.28 12.78 -4.60
CA ASN A 378 12.56 11.79 -3.80
C ASN A 378 11.83 12.42 -2.59
N PHE A 379 12.41 13.46 -1.97
CA PHE A 379 11.71 14.26 -0.95
C PHE A 379 10.43 14.88 -1.52
N ALA A 380 10.53 15.59 -2.64
CA ALA A 380 9.38 16.22 -3.28
C ALA A 380 8.34 15.21 -3.78
N LEU A 381 8.78 14.11 -4.40
CA LEU A 381 7.90 13.04 -4.87
C LEU A 381 7.16 12.34 -3.73
N THR A 382 7.80 12.15 -2.58
CA THR A 382 7.14 11.53 -1.41
C THR A 382 5.96 12.38 -0.93
N GLU A 383 6.13 13.70 -0.89
CA GLU A 383 5.07 14.64 -0.52
C GLU A 383 3.95 14.66 -1.57
N GLU A 384 4.30 14.68 -2.85
CA GLU A 384 3.32 14.69 -3.95
C GLU A 384 2.50 13.39 -4.02
N VAL A 385 3.16 12.24 -3.84
CA VAL A 385 2.48 10.93 -3.73
C VAL A 385 1.56 10.91 -2.52
N ALA A 386 1.99 11.46 -1.38
CA ALA A 386 1.14 11.55 -0.19
C ALA A 386 -0.11 12.43 -0.42
N LYS A 387 0.02 13.52 -1.19
CA LYS A 387 -1.11 14.38 -1.59
C LYS A 387 -2.07 13.69 -2.56
N ARG A 388 -1.55 12.95 -3.53
CA ARG A 388 -2.36 12.23 -4.54
C ARG A 388 -2.99 10.94 -4.03
N ARG A 389 -2.48 10.38 -2.92
CA ARG A 389 -2.97 9.11 -2.38
C ARG A 389 -4.47 9.22 -2.03
N PRO A 390 -5.35 8.46 -2.70
CA PRO A 390 -6.77 8.54 -2.44
C PRO A 390 -7.06 7.97 -1.06
N ARG A 391 -7.64 8.79 -0.18
CA ARG A 391 -8.11 8.31 1.14
C ARG A 391 -9.36 7.46 0.91
N ASP A 392 -9.32 6.26 1.46
CA ASP A 392 -10.38 5.25 1.45
C ASP A 392 -11.35 5.39 2.64
N THR A 393 -11.05 6.30 3.58
CA THR A 393 -11.92 6.63 4.72
C THR A 393 -12.91 7.73 4.37
N LEU A 394 -14.19 7.49 4.67
CA LEU A 394 -15.24 8.50 4.61
C LEU A 394 -15.03 9.55 5.71
N ASP A 395 -15.27 10.81 5.37
CA ASP A 395 -15.39 11.87 6.38
C ASP A 395 -16.82 11.83 6.94
N ARG A 396 -16.91 11.57 8.26
CA ARG A 396 -18.19 11.48 8.97
C ARG A 396 -19.04 12.73 8.76
N SER A 397 -18.43 13.91 8.81
CA SER A 397 -19.16 15.18 8.70
C SER A 397 -19.78 15.36 7.31
N SER A 398 -18.99 15.10 6.25
CA SER A 398 -19.43 15.17 4.86
C SER A 398 -20.46 14.09 4.51
N ALA A 399 -20.35 12.89 5.10
CA ALA A 399 -21.27 11.80 4.81
C ALA A 399 -22.65 12.03 5.45
N LEU A 400 -22.66 12.46 6.72
CA LEU A 400 -23.90 12.74 7.45
C LEU A 400 -24.63 13.97 6.90
N SER A 401 -23.91 15.02 6.48
CA SER A 401 -24.56 16.23 5.93
C SER A 401 -25.37 15.95 4.66
N LYS A 402 -24.94 14.99 3.83
CA LYS A 402 -25.65 14.59 2.62
C LYS A 402 -26.83 13.65 2.84
N LEU A 403 -26.85 12.93 3.95
CA LEU A 403 -27.96 12.02 4.28
C LEU A 403 -28.98 12.64 5.23
N GLY A 404 -28.56 13.60 6.05
CA GLY A 404 -29.41 14.23 7.05
C GLY A 404 -30.58 15.02 6.47
N LEU A 405 -31.49 15.42 7.37
CA LEU A 405 -32.73 16.14 7.07
C LEU A 405 -32.58 17.41 6.21
N PHE A 406 -31.38 18.01 6.19
CA PHE A 406 -31.06 19.22 5.42
C PHE A 406 -30.45 18.94 4.03
N SER A 407 -30.38 17.68 3.61
CA SER A 407 -30.01 17.30 2.25
C SER A 407 -31.06 17.83 1.27
N THR A 408 -30.62 18.61 0.28
CA THR A 408 -31.48 19.10 -0.81
C THR A 408 -32.14 17.89 -1.49
N LYS A 409 -33.44 17.70 -1.24
CA LYS A 409 -34.21 16.59 -1.83
C LYS A 409 -34.06 16.64 -3.35
N ALA A 410 -33.64 15.51 -3.95
CA ALA A 410 -33.67 15.36 -5.39
C ALA A 410 -35.11 15.59 -5.90
N PRO A 411 -35.31 16.35 -7.00
CA PRO A 411 -36.61 16.42 -7.63
C PRO A 411 -37.01 15.01 -8.09
N SER A 412 -38.26 14.62 -7.82
CA SER A 412 -38.83 13.34 -8.24
C SER A 412 -38.64 13.19 -9.75
N THR A 413 -37.93 12.15 -10.18
CA THR A 413 -37.87 11.76 -11.58
C THR A 413 -39.27 11.36 -12.01
N VAL A 414 -39.91 12.22 -12.80
CA VAL A 414 -41.09 11.85 -13.57
C VAL A 414 -40.62 10.78 -14.56
N ASP A 415 -41.21 9.60 -14.49
CA ASP A 415 -41.03 8.55 -15.50
C ASP A 415 -41.59 9.10 -16.82
N LEU A 416 -40.70 9.66 -17.64
CA LEU A 416 -40.98 9.90 -19.04
C LEU A 416 -40.74 8.59 -19.78
N ASP A 417 -41.82 8.04 -20.33
CA ASP A 417 -41.83 6.94 -21.28
C ASP A 417 -40.73 7.16 -22.32
N LYS A 418 -39.70 6.32 -22.28
CA LYS A 418 -38.68 6.23 -23.34
C LYS A 418 -39.20 5.34 -24.46
N ASN A 419 -40.18 5.85 -25.18
CA ASN A 419 -40.49 5.41 -26.54
C ASN A 419 -40.45 6.68 -27.39
N GLU A 420 -39.32 6.89 -28.08
CA GLU A 420 -39.04 7.85 -29.15
C GLU A 420 -37.67 8.49 -28.91
N GLU A 421 -36.63 7.83 -29.41
CA GLU A 421 -35.45 8.45 -30.04
C GLU A 421 -34.57 7.30 -30.59
N GLU A 422 -35.15 6.58 -31.57
CA GLU A 422 -34.36 6.04 -32.66
C GLU A 422 -34.11 7.18 -33.65
N ASP A 423 -32.93 7.14 -34.29
CA ASP A 423 -32.59 7.85 -35.52
C ASP A 423 -32.09 9.32 -35.39
N MET A 424 -30.84 9.46 -34.96
CA MET A 424 -29.91 10.38 -35.63
C MET A 424 -28.50 9.80 -35.63
N GLY A 425 -28.20 9.05 -36.68
CA GLY A 425 -26.83 8.87 -37.14
C GLY A 425 -26.26 10.21 -37.59
N LEU A 426 -25.05 10.53 -37.15
CA LEU A 426 -24.22 11.54 -37.79
C LEU A 426 -22.75 11.14 -37.65
N ASP A 427 -22.19 10.86 -38.83
CA ASP A 427 -20.78 10.81 -39.14
C ASP A 427 -19.99 11.92 -38.44
N THR A 428 -18.83 11.56 -37.88
CA THR A 428 -17.66 12.45 -37.89
C THR A 428 -16.39 11.60 -37.88
N ALA A 429 -15.94 11.30 -39.08
CA ALA A 429 -14.53 11.16 -39.36
C ALA A 429 -13.82 12.52 -39.18
N LEU A 430 -12.50 12.44 -38.94
CA LEU A 430 -11.46 13.47 -39.01
C LEU A 430 -11.10 14.32 -37.77
N CYS A 431 -9.76 14.43 -37.64
CA CYS A 431 -8.92 15.43 -36.96
C CYS A 431 -8.57 15.15 -35.48
N CYS A 432 -7.30 15.16 -35.03
CA CYS A 432 -6.00 15.40 -35.66
C CYS A 432 -4.88 14.99 -34.68
N ILE A 433 -3.77 14.48 -35.25
CA ILE A 433 -2.33 14.66 -34.93
C ILE A 433 -1.84 14.44 -33.50
#